data_AF-A0A7W0KGR5-F1
#
_entry.id   AF-A0A7W0KGR5-F1
#
_cell.length_a   1.000
_cell.length_b   1.000
_cell.length_c   1.000
_cell.angle_alpha   90.00
_cell.angle_beta   90.00
_cell.angle_gamma   90.00
#
_symmetry.space_group_name_H-M   'P 1'
#
loop_
_entity.id
_entity.type
_entity.pdbx_description
1 polymer ?
#
loop_
_entity_poly.entity_id
_entity_poly.type
_entity_poly.pdbx_seq_one_letter_code
_entity_poly.pdbx_strand_id
1 'polypeptide(L)'
;MFRDVLLADFARLPDARQKELHTRASQWYERHGLIREAVEHSLSVEDLARAAALIDSHADILMFVCGETNFLASWIDRFPDDVLAAHPSVLRVHAWALTTVGRIDDAERLMHRVNDLSDSPRAGESTAVVRERDAQLAAVRARIAAYRGDHEATHPARPGGACLAGPNAPRKHLRRCCPQHWLR
;
A
#
# COMPACT_ATOMS: atom_id res chain seq x y z
N MET A 1 4.19 11.16 32.22
CA MET A 1 5.27 11.91 32.92
C MET A 1 6.60 11.90 32.16
N PHE A 2 7.16 10.78 31.68
CA PHE A 2 8.37 10.85 30.81
C PHE A 2 8.05 11.07 29.32
N ARG A 3 7.04 10.37 28.78
CA ARG A 3 6.58 10.54 27.39
C ARG A 3 6.18 11.98 27.07
N ASP A 4 5.46 12.62 27.97
CA ASP A 4 4.92 13.98 27.76
C ASP A 4 6.05 15.02 27.74
N VAL A 5 7.10 14.81 28.55
CA VAL A 5 8.31 15.65 28.53
C VAL A 5 9.05 15.49 27.21
N LEU A 6 9.25 14.26 26.74
CA LEU A 6 9.89 14.03 25.43
C LEU A 6 9.08 14.60 24.26
N LEU A 7 7.75 14.51 24.30
CA LEU A 7 6.89 15.10 23.28
C LEU A 7 6.94 16.63 23.32
N ALA A 8 6.97 17.22 24.52
CA ALA A 8 7.11 18.67 24.68
C ALA A 8 8.49 19.16 24.20
N ASP A 9 9.56 18.44 24.51
CA ASP A 9 10.91 18.77 24.06
C ASP A 9 11.03 18.62 22.54
N PHE A 10 10.44 17.57 21.97
CA PHE A 10 10.38 17.37 20.53
C PHE A 10 9.65 18.52 19.81
N ALA A 11 8.49 18.94 20.34
CA ALA A 11 7.71 20.03 19.77
C ALA A 11 8.43 21.39 19.81
N ARG A 12 9.45 21.54 20.68
CA ARG A 12 10.28 22.75 20.78
C ARG A 12 11.49 22.74 19.85
N LEU A 13 11.77 21.63 19.17
CA LEU A 13 12.84 21.55 18.18
C LEU A 13 12.45 22.29 16.90
N PRO A 14 13.41 22.84 16.14
CA PRO A 14 13.14 23.36 14.81
C PRO A 14 12.56 22.28 13.89
N ASP A 15 11.67 22.66 12.96
CA ASP A 15 11.01 21.74 12.02
C ASP A 15 12.00 20.83 11.27
N ALA A 16 13.15 21.37 10.86
CA ALA A 16 14.18 20.58 10.19
C ALA A 16 14.71 19.42 11.06
N ARG A 17 14.87 19.65 12.37
CA ARG A 17 15.28 18.61 13.34
C ARG A 17 14.17 17.63 13.64
N GLN A 18 12.93 18.10 13.73
CA GLN A 18 11.76 17.22 13.86
C GLN A 18 11.67 16.27 12.67
N LYS A 19 11.82 16.81 11.45
CA LYS A 19 11.83 16.02 10.21
C LYS A 19 12.94 14.97 10.19
N GLU A 20 14.17 15.37 10.53
CA GLU A 20 15.32 14.45 10.62
C GLU A 20 15.06 13.28 11.59
N LEU A 21 14.46 13.57 12.76
CA LEU A 21 14.16 12.55 13.75
C LEU A 21 13.09 11.56 13.27
N HIS A 22 12.03 12.05 12.63
CA HIS A 22 11.03 11.19 11.99
C HIS A 22 11.62 10.32 10.88
N THR A 23 12.49 10.87 10.02
CA THR A 23 13.19 10.09 8.99
C THR A 23 14.06 9.00 9.63
N ARG A 24 14.82 9.32 10.68
CA ARG A 24 15.63 8.35 11.42
C ARG A 24 14.78 7.28 12.10
N ALA A 25 13.65 7.67 12.69
CA ALA A 25 12.70 6.74 13.29
C ALA A 25 12.14 5.80 12.23
N SER A 26 11.68 6.31 11.08
CA SER A 26 11.20 5.52 9.95
C SER A 26 12.23 4.47 9.52
N GLN A 27 13.48 4.86 9.31
CA GLN A 27 14.56 3.93 8.97
C GLN A 27 14.86 2.91 10.06
N TRP A 28 14.76 3.31 11.33
CA TRP A 28 14.97 2.40 12.45
C TRP A 28 13.87 1.35 12.50
N TYR A 29 12.60 1.75 12.40
CA TYR A 29 11.45 0.86 12.40
C TYR A 29 11.48 -0.12 11.21
N GLU A 30 11.81 0.37 10.02
CA GLU A 30 12.01 -0.45 8.81
C GLU A 30 13.03 -1.58 9.06
N ARG A 31 14.20 -1.26 9.63
CA ARG A 31 15.25 -2.27 9.93
C ARG A 31 14.82 -3.31 10.97
N HIS A 32 13.85 -2.97 11.82
CA HIS A 32 13.30 -3.88 12.83
C HIS A 32 12.04 -4.60 12.34
N GLY A 33 11.63 -4.39 11.08
CA GLY A 33 10.45 -5.00 10.48
C GLY A 33 9.12 -4.37 10.91
N LEU A 34 9.16 -3.26 11.64
CA LEU A 34 7.97 -2.53 12.09
C LEU A 34 7.51 -1.58 10.96
N ILE A 35 6.95 -2.17 9.91
CA ILE A 35 6.68 -1.44 8.65
C ILE A 35 5.58 -0.39 8.82
N ARG A 36 4.55 -0.68 9.62
CA ARG A 36 3.47 0.26 9.92
C ARG A 36 4.00 1.56 10.50
N GLU A 37 4.80 1.44 11.56
CA GLU A 37 5.44 2.55 12.24
C GLU A 37 6.41 3.29 11.29
N ALA A 38 7.13 2.54 10.44
CA ALA A 38 8.03 3.15 9.46
C ALA A 38 7.30 4.06 8.46
N VAL A 39 6.13 3.63 7.98
CA VAL A 39 5.28 4.42 7.07
C VAL A 39 4.64 5.60 7.81
N GLU A 40 4.10 5.40 9.01
CA GLU A 40 3.51 6.47 9.83
C GLU A 40 4.51 7.61 10.10
N HIS A 41 5.77 7.28 10.42
CA HIS A 41 6.81 8.28 10.63
C HIS A 41 7.18 9.04 9.35
N SER A 42 7.18 8.39 8.18
CA SER A 42 7.40 9.07 6.88
C SER A 42 6.24 9.99 6.51
N LEU A 43 5.00 9.56 6.75
CA LEU A 43 3.82 10.39 6.51
C LEU A 43 3.74 11.59 7.45
N SER A 44 4.28 11.48 8.67
CA SER A 44 4.29 12.58 9.66
C SER A 44 5.15 13.76 9.23
N VAL A 45 6.07 13.57 8.28
CA VAL A 45 6.94 14.63 7.74
C VAL A 45 6.65 14.97 6.29
N GLU A 46 5.55 14.45 5.75
CA GLU A 46 5.14 14.60 4.34
C GLU A 46 6.20 14.08 3.35
N ASP A 47 7.04 13.12 3.77
CA ASP A 47 7.97 12.41 2.90
C ASP A 47 7.23 11.29 2.15
N LEU A 48 6.40 11.72 1.20
CA LEU A 48 5.52 10.85 0.43
C LEU A 48 6.29 9.91 -0.50
N ALA A 49 7.44 10.35 -1.01
CA ALA A 49 8.31 9.50 -1.84
C ALA A 49 8.85 8.31 -1.03
N ARG A 50 9.30 8.54 0.20
CA ARG A 50 9.72 7.45 1.09
C ARG A 50 8.56 6.57 1.50
N ALA A 51 7.40 7.15 1.83
CA ALA A 51 6.21 6.37 2.16
C ALA A 51 5.78 5.47 0.99
N ALA A 52 5.80 5.99 -0.24
CA ALA A 52 5.55 5.23 -1.47
C ALA A 52 6.50 4.04 -1.61
N ALA A 53 7.81 4.27 -1.44
CA ALA A 53 8.82 3.22 -1.56
C ALA A 53 8.68 2.12 -0.50
N LEU A 54 8.37 2.50 0.75
CA LEU A 54 8.11 1.56 1.84
C LEU A 54 6.88 0.70 1.56
N ILE A 55 5.79 1.33 1.12
CA ILE A 55 4.55 0.67 0.75
C ILE A 55 4.79 -0.31 -0.39
N ASP A 56 5.42 0.12 -1.48
CA ASP A 56 5.66 -0.74 -2.64
C ASP A 56 6.53 -1.95 -2.29
N SER A 57 7.57 -1.73 -1.47
CA SER A 57 8.50 -2.80 -1.07
C SER A 57 7.89 -3.81 -0.10
N HIS A 58 6.84 -3.44 0.64
CA HIS A 58 6.28 -4.25 1.72
C HIS A 58 4.77 -4.50 1.61
N ALA A 59 4.14 -4.12 0.50
CA ALA A 59 2.69 -4.23 0.29
C ALA A 59 2.16 -5.64 0.56
N ASP A 60 2.85 -6.67 0.05
CA ASP A 60 2.45 -8.07 0.26
C ASP A 60 2.48 -8.47 1.74
N ILE A 61 3.48 -8.00 2.49
CA ILE A 61 3.59 -8.28 3.92
C ILE A 61 2.48 -7.55 4.68
N LEU A 62 2.28 -6.27 4.38
CA LEU A 62 1.23 -5.45 5.00
C LEU A 62 -0.15 -6.04 4.76
N MET A 63 -0.43 -6.51 3.54
CA MET A 63 -1.72 -7.07 3.16
C MET A 63 -1.94 -8.49 3.67
N PHE A 64 -1.01 -9.41 3.43
CA PHE A 64 -1.24 -10.84 3.65
C PHE A 64 -0.76 -11.35 5.01
N VAL A 65 0.22 -10.69 5.62
CA VAL A 65 0.81 -11.14 6.89
C VAL A 65 0.31 -10.32 8.07
N CYS A 66 0.32 -8.99 7.93
CA CYS A 66 -0.11 -8.10 9.02
C CYS A 66 -1.62 -7.83 9.00
N GLY A 67 -2.31 -8.05 7.88
CA GLY A 67 -3.74 -7.76 7.74
C GLY A 67 -4.08 -6.27 7.81
N GLU A 68 -3.11 -5.40 7.53
CA GLU A 68 -3.24 -3.94 7.66
C GLU A 68 -3.84 -3.27 6.42
N THR A 69 -4.65 -4.00 5.65
CA THR A 69 -5.15 -3.55 4.35
C THR A 69 -5.98 -2.27 4.43
N ASN A 70 -6.70 -2.05 5.54
CA ASN A 70 -7.43 -0.80 5.80
C ASN A 70 -6.49 0.40 6.02
N PHE A 71 -5.41 0.21 6.77
CA PHE A 71 -4.40 1.26 7.00
C PHE A 71 -3.67 1.57 5.71
N LEU A 72 -3.31 0.54 4.94
CA LEU A 72 -2.67 0.67 3.64
C LEU A 72 -3.52 1.52 2.68
N ALA A 73 -4.81 1.21 2.53
CA ALA A 73 -5.72 2.02 1.73
C ALA A 73 -5.79 3.47 2.24
N SER A 74 -5.95 3.65 3.56
CA SER A 74 -6.05 4.98 4.18
C SER A 74 -4.78 5.83 4.05
N TRP A 75 -3.60 5.20 4.04
CA TRP A 75 -2.35 5.90 3.80
C TRP A 75 -2.23 6.36 2.36
N ILE A 76 -2.54 5.48 1.41
CA ILE A 76 -2.44 5.82 -0.02
C ILE A 76 -3.49 6.85 -0.43
N ASP A 77 -4.66 6.88 0.21
CA ASP A 77 -5.68 7.92 0.04
C ASP A 77 -5.15 9.34 0.38
N ARG A 78 -4.07 9.47 1.15
CA ARG A 78 -3.44 10.76 1.48
C ARG A 78 -2.46 11.24 0.41
N PHE A 79 -2.18 10.43 -0.61
CA PHE A 79 -1.17 10.76 -1.60
C PHE A 79 -1.80 11.63 -2.69
N PRO A 80 -1.15 12.74 -3.06
CA PRO A 80 -1.58 13.55 -4.18
C PRO A 80 -1.30 12.82 -5.50
N ASP A 81 -2.05 13.22 -6.52
CA ASP A 81 -2.12 12.52 -7.81
C ASP A 81 -0.78 12.50 -8.56
N ASP A 82 0.04 13.53 -8.36
CA ASP A 82 1.40 13.64 -8.91
C ASP A 82 2.32 12.54 -8.36
N VAL A 83 2.25 12.27 -7.05
CA VAL A 83 3.02 11.20 -6.41
C VAL A 83 2.52 9.83 -6.86
N LEU A 84 1.20 9.63 -6.96
CA LEU A 84 0.63 8.38 -7.47
C LEU A 84 0.99 8.13 -8.94
N ALA A 85 0.98 9.17 -9.77
CA ALA A 85 1.37 9.08 -11.17
C ALA A 85 2.87 8.75 -11.34
N ALA A 86 3.71 9.17 -10.40
CA ALA A 86 5.15 8.85 -10.37
C ALA A 86 5.42 7.42 -9.87
N HIS A 87 4.50 6.79 -9.15
CA HIS A 87 4.66 5.45 -8.57
C HIS A 87 3.51 4.49 -9.00
N PRO A 88 3.50 4.00 -10.26
CA PRO A 88 2.45 3.11 -10.76
C PRO A 88 2.26 1.82 -9.96
N SER A 89 3.32 1.36 -9.30
CA SER A 89 3.29 0.19 -8.44
C SER A 89 2.44 0.40 -7.18
N VAL A 90 2.43 1.62 -6.62
CA VAL A 90 1.57 1.99 -5.48
C VAL A 90 0.10 2.06 -5.88
N LEU A 91 -0.21 2.48 -7.10
CA LEU A 91 -1.58 2.48 -7.64
C LEU A 91 -2.17 1.06 -7.69
N ARG A 92 -1.38 0.08 -8.13
CA ARG A 92 -1.76 -1.35 -8.10
C ARG A 92 -2.08 -1.79 -6.68
N VAL A 93 -1.19 -1.49 -5.74
CA VAL A 93 -1.36 -1.85 -4.32
C VAL A 93 -2.63 -1.21 -3.75
N HIS A 94 -2.90 0.04 -4.10
CA HIS A 94 -4.09 0.75 -3.67
C HIS A 94 -5.37 0.08 -4.17
N ALA A 95 -5.44 -0.25 -5.46
CA ALA A 95 -6.62 -0.89 -6.03
C ALA A 95 -6.87 -2.28 -5.42
N TRP A 96 -5.80 -3.03 -5.16
CA TRP A 96 -5.86 -4.28 -4.42
C TRP A 96 -6.35 -4.10 -2.98
N ALA A 97 -5.85 -3.08 -2.28
CA ALA A 97 -6.28 -2.76 -0.93
C ALA A 97 -7.77 -2.40 -0.88
N LEU A 98 -8.22 -1.49 -1.74
CA LEU A 98 -9.62 -1.04 -1.84
C LEU A 98 -10.58 -2.21 -2.13
N THR A 99 -10.24 -3.06 -3.09
CA THR A 99 -11.06 -4.25 -3.39
C THR A 99 -11.02 -5.31 -2.31
N THR A 100 -9.99 -5.34 -1.45
CA THR A 100 -9.90 -6.27 -0.32
C THR A 100 -10.75 -5.79 0.85
N VAL A 101 -10.79 -4.48 1.10
CA VAL A 101 -11.60 -3.88 2.18
C VAL A 101 -13.06 -3.61 1.77
N GLY A 102 -13.46 -4.02 0.56
CA GLY A 102 -14.83 -3.88 0.06
C GLY A 102 -15.19 -2.47 -0.45
N ARG A 103 -14.22 -1.56 -0.56
CA ARG A 103 -14.40 -0.20 -1.13
C ARG A 103 -14.37 -0.26 -2.67
N ILE A 104 -15.30 -1.02 -3.24
CA ILE A 104 -15.32 -1.35 -4.68
C ILE A 104 -15.52 -0.10 -5.55
N ASP A 105 -16.41 0.81 -5.13
CA ASP A 105 -16.66 2.05 -5.86
C ASP A 105 -15.42 2.96 -5.91
N ASP A 106 -14.63 2.98 -4.83
CA ASP A 106 -13.40 3.76 -4.77
C ASP A 106 -12.33 3.14 -5.69
N ALA A 107 -12.26 1.80 -5.72
CA ALA A 107 -11.37 1.09 -6.63
C ALA A 107 -11.71 1.36 -8.10
N GLU A 108 -12.99 1.41 -8.45
CA GLU A 108 -13.44 1.73 -9.81
C GLU A 108 -13.08 3.18 -10.19
N ARG A 109 -13.32 4.15 -9.29
CA ARG A 109 -12.91 5.55 -9.52
C ARG A 109 -11.39 5.67 -9.69
N LEU A 110 -10.61 4.95 -8.90
CA LEU A 110 -9.16 4.89 -9.06
C LEU A 110 -8.78 4.35 -10.45
N MET A 111 -9.43 3.27 -10.91
CA MET A 111 -9.14 2.65 -12.20
C MET A 111 -9.48 3.53 -13.39
N HIS A 112 -10.56 4.31 -13.32
CA HIS A 112 -10.86 5.32 -14.34
C HIS A 112 -9.77 6.40 -14.39
N ARG A 113 -9.38 6.93 -13.23
CA ARG A 113 -8.32 7.95 -13.13
C ARG A 113 -6.97 7.48 -13.68
N VAL A 114 -6.60 6.23 -13.40
CA VAL A 114 -5.35 5.65 -13.93
C VAL A 114 -5.39 5.49 -15.44
N ASN A 115 -6.55 5.14 -16.01
CA ASN A 115 -6.73 5.05 -17.46
C ASN A 115 -6.54 6.42 -18.11
N ASP A 116 -7.20 7.45 -17.57
CA ASP A 116 -7.11 8.82 -18.07
C ASP A 116 -5.67 9.38 -18.03
N LEU A 117 -4.91 9.05 -16.99
CA LEU A 117 -3.49 9.43 -16.87
C LEU A 117 -2.55 8.62 -17.79
N SER A 118 -2.97 7.42 -18.21
CA SER A 118 -2.16 6.50 -19.01
C SER A 118 -2.34 6.67 -20.52
N ASP A 119 -3.38 7.38 -20.96
CA ASP A 119 -3.67 7.67 -22.37
C ASP A 119 -2.68 8.68 -23.00
N SER A 120 -1.75 9.23 -22.21
CA SER A 120 -0.59 9.98 -22.72
C SER A 120 0.63 9.05 -22.83
N PRO A 121 1.13 8.74 -24.04
CA PRO A 121 2.33 7.93 -24.20
C PRO A 121 3.51 8.59 -23.51
N ARG A 122 4.03 7.97 -22.43
CA ARG A 122 5.27 8.41 -21.81
C ARG A 122 6.42 8.04 -22.74
N ALA A 123 7.03 9.05 -23.37
CA ALA A 123 8.17 8.86 -24.25
C ALA A 123 9.30 8.15 -23.50
N GLY A 124 9.59 6.89 -23.87
CA GLY A 124 10.68 6.09 -23.32
C GLY A 124 10.29 4.90 -22.43
N GLU A 125 9.00 4.63 -22.20
CA GLU A 125 8.61 3.41 -21.48
C GLU A 125 8.82 2.14 -22.33
N SER A 126 9.53 1.16 -21.77
CA SER A 126 9.71 -0.16 -22.40
C SER A 126 8.38 -0.90 -22.52
N THR A 127 8.15 -1.56 -23.65
CA THR A 127 6.92 -2.32 -23.94
C THR A 127 6.61 -3.39 -22.89
N ALA A 128 7.62 -3.93 -22.22
CA ALA A 128 7.45 -4.89 -21.14
C ALA A 128 6.83 -4.28 -19.87
N VAL A 129 7.21 -3.03 -19.53
CA VAL A 129 6.69 -2.31 -18.35
C VAL A 129 5.23 -1.92 -18.58
N VAL A 130 4.90 -1.47 -19.80
CA VAL A 130 3.51 -1.17 -20.20
C VAL A 130 2.65 -2.43 -20.12
N ARG A 131 3.12 -3.56 -20.66
CA ARG A 131 2.39 -4.84 -20.62
C ARG A 131 2.14 -5.34 -19.19
N GLU A 132 3.14 -5.25 -18.31
CA GLU A 132 2.99 -5.63 -16.90
C GLU A 132 1.95 -4.74 -16.22
N ARG A 133 2.02 -3.42 -16.42
CA ARG A 133 1.03 -2.47 -15.89
C ARG A 133 -0.38 -2.81 -16.37
N ASP A 134 -0.55 -3.06 -17.66
CA ASP A 134 -1.86 -3.36 -18.24
C ASP A 134 -2.42 -4.70 -17.73
N ALA A 135 -1.56 -5.72 -17.54
CA ALA A 135 -1.95 -7.00 -16.94
C ALA A 135 -2.43 -6.83 -15.48
N GLN A 136 -1.72 -6.01 -14.70
CA GLN A 136 -2.09 -5.68 -13.32
C GLN A 136 -3.44 -4.94 -13.25
N LEU A 137 -3.65 -3.97 -14.13
CA LEU A 137 -4.93 -3.25 -14.25
C LEU A 137 -6.07 -4.19 -14.65
N ALA A 138 -5.83 -5.12 -15.57
CA ALA A 138 -6.82 -6.11 -15.98
C ALA A 138 -7.25 -7.03 -14.83
N ALA A 139 -6.31 -7.46 -13.97
CA ALA A 139 -6.61 -8.28 -12.79
C ALA A 139 -7.52 -7.55 -11.79
N VAL A 140 -7.27 -6.27 -11.55
CA VAL A 140 -8.11 -5.43 -10.68
C VAL A 140 -9.51 -5.26 -11.29
N ARG A 141 -9.61 -4.99 -12.61
CA ARG A 141 -10.91 -4.88 -13.30
C ARG A 141 -11.72 -6.16 -13.18
N ALA A 142 -11.09 -7.32 -13.38
CA ALA A 142 -11.75 -8.62 -13.23
C ALA A 142 -12.28 -8.83 -11.81
N ARG A 143 -11.52 -8.42 -10.79
CA ARG A 143 -11.96 -8.50 -9.38
C ARG A 143 -13.14 -7.57 -9.10
N ILE A 144 -13.11 -6.32 -9.56
CA ILE A 144 -14.24 -5.37 -9.44
C ILE A 144 -15.49 -5.94 -10.13
N ALA A 145 -15.34 -6.49 -11.33
CA ALA A 145 -16.44 -7.11 -12.07
C ALA A 145 -17.02 -8.34 -11.34
N ALA A 146 -16.17 -9.16 -10.71
CA ALA A 146 -16.63 -10.28 -9.88
C ALA A 146 -17.44 -9.81 -8.67
N TYR A 147 -16.99 -8.78 -7.95
CA TYR A 147 -17.75 -8.20 -6.83
C TYR A 147 -19.09 -7.58 -7.27
N ARG A 148 -19.13 -6.95 -8.44
CA ARG A 148 -20.36 -6.35 -9.00
C ARG A 148 -21.30 -7.40 -9.61
N GLY A 149 -20.77 -8.54 -10.04
CA GLY A 149 -21.50 -9.66 -10.60
C GLY A 149 -22.17 -10.58 -9.56
N ASP A 150 -22.00 -10.32 -8.26
CA ASP A 150 -22.45 -11.19 -7.16
C ASP A 150 -23.63 -10.63 -6.33
N HIS A 151 -24.67 -10.10 -7.00
CA HIS A 151 -26.00 -9.95 -6.39
C HIS A 151 -27.17 -10.55 -7.21
N GLU A 152 -26.99 -11.00 -8.45
CA GLU A 152 -28.06 -11.68 -9.21
C GLU A 152 -27.91 -13.21 -9.33
N ALA A 153 -26.82 -13.80 -8.82
CA ALA A 153 -26.64 -15.25 -8.86
C ALA A 153 -26.12 -15.82 -7.54
N THR A 154 -26.83 -15.60 -6.43
CA THR A 154 -26.64 -16.42 -5.22
C THR A 154 -27.23 -17.81 -5.44
N HIS A 155 -26.62 -18.61 -6.32
CA HIS A 155 -26.69 -20.06 -6.22
C HIS A 155 -25.60 -20.52 -5.22
N PRO A 156 -25.91 -21.39 -4.24
CA PRO A 156 -24.94 -21.79 -3.23
C PRO A 156 -23.79 -22.57 -3.89
N ALA A 157 -22.64 -21.93 -4.05
CA ALA A 157 -21.42 -22.55 -4.53
C ALA A 157 -20.84 -23.50 -3.45
N ARG A 158 -20.58 -24.76 -3.86
CA ARG A 158 -19.87 -25.77 -3.05
C ARG A 158 -18.46 -25.30 -2.68
N PRO A 159 -17.91 -25.72 -1.52
CA PRO A 159 -16.56 -25.34 -1.14
C PRO A 159 -15.55 -26.13 -1.98
N GLY A 160 -14.81 -25.42 -2.83
CA GLY A 160 -13.66 -25.93 -3.58
C GLY A 160 -12.68 -24.79 -3.79
N GLY A 161 -11.56 -24.82 -3.07
CA GLY A 161 -10.67 -23.69 -2.88
C GLY A 161 -9.92 -23.21 -4.11
N ALA A 162 -9.63 -21.92 -4.13
CA ALA A 162 -8.54 -21.32 -4.89
C ALA A 162 -7.89 -20.25 -4.03
N CYS A 163 -6.82 -20.63 -3.31
CA CYS A 163 -5.86 -19.68 -2.77
C CYS A 163 -5.20 -18.92 -3.93
N LEU A 164 -5.59 -17.67 -4.15
CA LEU A 164 -4.85 -16.75 -5.01
C LEU A 164 -3.67 -16.19 -4.21
N ALA A 165 -2.58 -16.96 -4.16
CA ALA A 165 -1.27 -16.46 -3.75
C ALA A 165 -0.70 -15.62 -4.91
N GLY A 166 -0.51 -14.32 -4.71
CA GLY A 166 0.16 -13.43 -5.66
C GLY A 166 1.58 -13.92 -5.97
N PRO A 167 2.06 -13.80 -7.21
CA PRO A 167 3.40 -14.25 -7.56
C PRO A 167 4.42 -13.22 -7.07
N ASN A 168 5.45 -13.72 -6.39
CA ASN A 168 6.73 -13.07 -6.11
C ASN A 168 6.92 -12.38 -4.75
N ALA A 169 7.02 -13.17 -3.67
CA ALA A 169 7.60 -12.73 -2.40
C ALA A 169 9.00 -13.35 -2.18
N PRO A 170 10.09 -12.57 -1.99
CA PRO A 170 11.35 -13.11 -1.52
C PRO A 170 11.20 -13.58 -0.06
N ARG A 171 11.23 -14.90 0.14
CA ARG A 171 10.96 -15.63 1.40
C ARG A 171 11.89 -15.32 2.59
N LYS A 172 12.82 -14.37 2.50
CA LYS A 172 13.91 -14.20 3.48
C LYS A 172 13.66 -13.16 4.59
N HIS A 173 12.63 -12.32 4.51
CA HIS A 173 12.39 -11.23 5.47
C HIS A 173 11.18 -11.40 6.41
N LEU A 174 10.40 -12.47 6.22
CA LEU A 174 9.13 -12.72 6.92
C LEU A 174 9.26 -12.88 8.44
N ARG A 175 10.43 -13.29 8.96
CA ARG A 175 10.61 -13.54 10.41
C ARG A 175 10.79 -12.27 11.27
N ARG A 176 11.04 -11.11 10.67
CA ARG A 176 11.26 -9.85 11.42
C ARG A 176 10.07 -8.90 11.39
N CYS A 177 9.14 -9.06 10.45
CA CYS A 177 8.13 -8.02 10.19
C CYS A 177 6.88 -8.06 11.07
N CYS A 178 6.66 -9.11 11.87
CA CYS A 178 5.46 -9.21 12.70
C CYS A 178 5.75 -9.88 14.06
N PRO A 179 6.23 -9.12 15.07
CA PRO A 179 6.44 -9.65 16.42
C PRO A 179 5.13 -10.03 17.14
N GLN A 180 3.99 -9.45 16.71
CA GLN A 180 2.73 -9.53 17.47
C GLN A 180 1.87 -10.77 17.17
N HIS A 181 2.28 -11.65 16.25
CA HIS A 181 1.48 -12.82 15.85
C HIS A 181 1.93 -14.16 16.49
N TRP A 182 2.86 -14.14 17.45
CA TRP A 182 3.48 -15.36 18.02
C TRP A 182 3.03 -15.73 19.45
N LEU A 183 1.82 -15.37 19.87
CA LEU A 183 1.28 -15.69 21.22
C LEU A 183 -0.12 -16.33 21.23
N ARG A 184 -0.44 -17.18 20.26
CA ARG A 184 -1.55 -18.15 20.39
C ARG A 184 -1.16 -19.52 19.89
#